data_AF-A0A924R0E5-F1
#
_entry.id   AF-A0A924R0E5-F1
#
_cell.length_a   1.000
_cell.length_b   1.000
_cell.length_c   1.000
_cell.angle_alpha   90.00
_cell.angle_beta   90.00
_cell.angle_gamma   90.00
#
_symmetry.space_group_name_H-M   'P 1'
#
loop_
_entity.id
_entity.type
_entity.pdbx_description
1 polymer ?
#
loop_
_entity_poly.entity_id
_entity_poly.type
_entity_poly.pdbx_seq_one_letter_code
_entity_poly.pdbx_strand_id
1 'polypeptide(L)'
;KLFPNQILLDAKGKPTLVAFDVASRPSTGELFPIPAALQPKLPEMLGRTKGFSDLQSNIDSPEASEVKTFMSTLKPNEFQPAMEQLGLSGNYVHGTHVAGITAAGNPWVRLLTARISFDYKLQPDPCPSLELAERGAKAHQSYVDYFKKHQVRVVNMSWGGSVKDGEEALEKCGIGKTVEARQKLARTYFEIEKKALQKAFASAPEILFITAAGNSNSDSSFGEFIPSSIVLPNLLTVGAVDKAGDEAPFTSYGPTVVVHANGYQVDSFLPGGSRVGLSGTSMAAPNVANLAAKLLAAKPALKPTEVIAIIRDTADKTTDGRRTLINPTKAMARVM
;
A
#
# COMPACT_ATOMS: atom_id res chain seq x y z
N LYS A 1 12.82 1.20 20.00
CA LYS A 1 12.03 0.15 19.32
C LYS A 1 10.68 0.76 18.92
N LEU A 2 10.33 0.75 17.64
CA LEU A 2 9.00 1.18 17.21
C LEU A 2 7.95 0.15 17.63
N PHE A 3 6.75 0.61 17.98
CA PHE A 3 5.61 -0.24 18.34
C PHE A 3 5.90 -1.30 19.42
N PRO A 4 6.53 -0.93 20.56
CA PRO A 4 7.09 -1.89 21.51
C PRO A 4 6.06 -2.87 22.09
N ASN A 5 4.78 -2.46 22.16
CA ASN A 5 3.69 -3.23 22.76
C ASN A 5 2.63 -3.70 21.75
N GLN A 6 2.71 -3.20 20.52
CA GLN A 6 1.72 -3.46 19.48
C GLN A 6 2.12 -4.60 18.54
N ILE A 7 3.41 -4.82 18.28
CA ILE A 7 3.83 -5.92 17.39
C ILE A 7 3.45 -7.27 18.01
N LEU A 8 2.72 -8.08 17.23
CA LEU A 8 2.38 -9.44 17.60
C LEU A 8 3.64 -10.32 17.56
N LEU A 9 3.96 -10.96 18.68
CA LEU A 9 5.12 -11.82 18.81
C LEU A 9 4.72 -13.31 18.77
N ASP A 10 5.59 -14.15 18.24
CA ASP A 10 5.49 -15.60 18.31
C ASP A 10 5.89 -16.13 19.70
N ALA A 11 5.78 -17.46 19.88
CA ALA A 11 6.15 -18.11 21.15
C ALA A 11 7.63 -17.95 21.54
N LYS A 12 8.49 -17.53 20.61
CA LYS A 12 9.93 -17.26 20.82
C LYS A 12 10.21 -15.78 21.03
N GLY A 13 9.18 -14.94 21.14
CA GLY A 13 9.30 -13.48 21.31
C GLY A 13 9.73 -12.73 20.05
N LYS A 14 9.68 -13.36 18.86
CA LYS A 14 10.00 -12.73 17.58
C LYS A 14 8.74 -12.18 16.91
N PRO A 15 8.82 -11.11 16.09
CA PRO A 15 7.67 -10.64 15.33
C PRO A 15 7.04 -11.75 14.47
N THR A 16 5.73 -11.87 14.56
CA THR A 16 4.93 -12.74 13.70
C THR A 16 4.97 -12.19 12.27
N LEU A 17 5.49 -12.99 11.33
CA LEU A 17 5.81 -12.55 9.98
C LEU A 17 5.35 -13.55 8.91
N VAL A 18 4.68 -13.04 7.88
CA VAL A 18 4.59 -13.68 6.56
C VAL A 18 5.22 -12.72 5.54
N ALA A 19 6.12 -13.23 4.71
CA ALA A 19 6.84 -12.38 3.76
C ALA A 19 7.22 -13.15 2.50
N PHE A 20 7.15 -12.47 1.36
CA PHE A 20 7.59 -13.00 0.08
C PHE A 20 8.59 -12.03 -0.60
N ASP A 21 9.59 -12.59 -1.28
CA ASP A 21 10.57 -11.83 -2.07
C ASP A 21 9.97 -11.35 -3.40
N VAL A 22 10.75 -10.60 -4.19
CA VAL A 22 10.31 -10.08 -5.52
C VAL A 22 10.00 -11.18 -6.53
N ALA A 23 10.43 -12.41 -6.27
CA ALA A 23 10.11 -13.57 -7.08
C ALA A 23 8.97 -14.39 -6.47
N SER A 24 8.21 -13.85 -5.52
CA SER A 24 7.10 -14.52 -4.82
C SER A 24 7.50 -15.81 -4.11
N ARG A 25 8.73 -15.91 -3.60
CA ARG A 25 9.16 -17.01 -2.73
C ARG A 25 9.10 -16.61 -1.26
N PRO A 26 8.79 -17.54 -0.34
CA PRO A 26 8.84 -17.27 1.09
C PRO A 26 10.18 -16.65 1.49
N SER A 27 10.13 -15.65 2.35
CA SER A 27 11.29 -14.85 2.74
C SER A 27 11.18 -14.43 4.20
N THR A 28 12.26 -13.83 4.73
CA THR A 28 12.34 -13.39 6.12
C THR A 28 12.64 -11.89 6.22
N GLY A 29 12.48 -11.35 7.43
CA GLY A 29 12.70 -9.94 7.74
C GLY A 29 11.43 -9.10 7.57
N GLU A 30 11.19 -8.23 8.54
CA GLU A 30 10.00 -7.38 8.63
C GLU A 30 10.06 -6.21 7.64
N LEU A 31 11.27 -5.75 7.32
CA LEU A 31 11.54 -4.67 6.37
C LEU A 31 12.09 -5.21 5.06
N PHE A 32 11.96 -4.43 4.00
CA PHE A 32 12.66 -4.72 2.74
C PHE A 32 14.18 -4.71 3.00
N PRO A 33 14.95 -5.71 2.55
CA PRO A 33 16.38 -5.78 2.87
C PRO A 33 17.17 -4.66 2.18
N ILE A 34 17.97 -3.92 2.94
CA ILE A 34 18.98 -3.00 2.39
C ILE A 34 20.28 -3.79 2.14
N PRO A 35 20.77 -3.88 0.90
CA PRO A 35 22.04 -4.55 0.59
C PRO A 35 23.20 -3.99 1.43
N ALA A 36 24.12 -4.85 1.86
CA ALA A 36 25.23 -4.46 2.73
C ALA A 36 26.05 -3.27 2.18
N ALA A 37 26.27 -3.25 0.86
CA ALA A 37 26.98 -2.16 0.18
C ALA A 37 26.27 -0.80 0.23
N LEU A 38 24.95 -0.78 0.47
CA LEU A 38 24.13 0.43 0.56
C LEU A 38 23.83 0.86 2.00
N GLN A 39 24.17 0.04 3.00
CA GLN A 39 23.96 0.40 4.42
C GLN A 39 24.61 1.74 4.80
N PRO A 40 25.85 2.07 4.39
CA PRO A 40 26.45 3.38 4.70
C PRO A 40 25.72 4.56 4.05
N LYS A 41 24.98 4.32 2.96
CA LYS A 41 24.21 5.35 2.22
C LYS A 41 22.78 5.50 2.74
N LEU A 42 22.34 4.63 3.64
CA LEU A 42 20.96 4.63 4.11
C LEU A 42 20.50 5.99 4.69
N PRO A 43 21.29 6.74 5.48
CA PRO A 43 20.87 8.06 5.95
C PRO A 43 20.59 9.05 4.81
N GLU A 44 21.45 9.05 3.77
CA GLU A 44 21.32 9.91 2.60
C GLU A 44 20.08 9.54 1.76
N MET A 45 19.89 8.24 1.56
CA MET A 45 18.71 7.63 0.94
C MET A 45 17.40 8.02 1.65
N LEU A 46 17.37 7.92 2.98
CA LEU A 46 16.23 8.31 3.80
C LEU A 46 15.96 9.82 3.72
N GLY A 47 17.01 10.65 3.68
CA GLY A 47 16.89 12.11 3.54
C GLY A 47 16.14 12.55 2.28
N ARG A 48 16.24 11.78 1.19
CA ARG A 48 15.55 12.09 -0.09
C ARG A 48 14.17 11.46 -0.22
N THR A 49 13.76 10.62 0.72
CA THR A 49 12.49 9.87 0.65
C THR A 49 11.28 10.80 0.51
N LYS A 50 11.23 11.88 1.30
CA LYS A 50 10.12 12.84 1.22
C LYS A 50 10.04 13.48 -0.16
N GLY A 51 11.14 14.07 -0.62
CA GLY A 51 11.17 14.75 -1.91
C GLY A 51 10.82 13.82 -3.07
N PHE A 52 11.31 12.58 -3.04
CA PHE A 52 10.97 11.60 -4.07
C PHE A 52 9.50 11.19 -4.02
N SER A 53 8.93 10.97 -2.81
CA SER A 53 7.51 10.69 -2.63
C SER A 53 6.62 11.85 -3.11
N ASP A 54 7.02 13.09 -2.85
CA ASP A 54 6.28 14.28 -3.28
C ASP A 54 6.32 14.41 -4.81
N LEU A 55 7.48 14.19 -5.46
CA LEU A 55 7.60 14.15 -6.92
C LEU A 55 6.69 13.07 -7.55
N GLN A 56 6.67 11.86 -7.00
CA GLN A 56 5.80 10.78 -7.46
C GLN A 56 4.31 11.11 -7.29
N SER A 57 3.97 12.00 -6.36
CA SER A 57 2.61 12.43 -6.06
C SER A 57 2.24 13.74 -6.76
N ASN A 58 3.10 14.26 -7.65
CA ASN A 58 2.94 15.56 -8.30
C ASN A 58 2.73 16.72 -7.30
N ILE A 59 3.52 16.72 -6.23
CA ILE A 59 3.52 17.76 -5.19
C ILE A 59 4.78 18.60 -5.32
N ASP A 60 4.59 19.91 -5.46
CA ASP A 60 5.69 20.87 -5.41
C ASP A 60 6.01 21.23 -3.95
N SER A 61 7.14 20.71 -3.46
CA SER A 61 7.70 21.00 -2.14
C SER A 61 9.18 21.40 -2.23
N PRO A 62 9.74 22.04 -1.19
CA PRO A 62 11.18 22.26 -1.10
C PRO A 62 11.98 20.97 -1.27
N GLU A 63 11.55 19.88 -0.62
CA GLU A 63 12.22 18.58 -0.71
C GLU A 63 12.10 17.96 -2.12
N ALA A 64 10.95 18.12 -2.79
CA ALA A 64 10.78 17.69 -4.18
C ALA A 64 11.73 18.45 -5.11
N SER A 65 11.89 19.76 -4.87
CA SER A 65 12.82 20.62 -5.62
C SER A 65 14.28 20.18 -5.42
N GLU A 66 14.68 19.84 -4.18
CA GLU A 66 16.01 19.31 -3.88
C GLU A 66 16.30 17.99 -4.62
N VAL A 67 15.33 17.06 -4.63
CA VAL A 67 15.47 15.79 -5.36
C VAL A 67 15.53 16.02 -6.86
N LYS A 68 14.73 16.95 -7.40
CA LYS A 68 14.77 17.34 -8.81
C LYS A 68 16.13 17.93 -9.21
N THR A 69 16.68 18.82 -8.39
CA THR A 69 18.02 19.36 -8.59
C THR A 69 19.07 18.25 -8.54
N PHE A 70 19.03 17.38 -7.53
CA PHE A 70 19.91 16.22 -7.43
C PHE A 70 19.88 15.39 -8.71
N MET A 71 18.69 14.99 -9.17
CA MET A 71 18.51 14.21 -10.40
C MET A 71 19.07 14.92 -11.64
N SER A 72 18.89 16.25 -11.74
CA SER A 72 19.38 17.04 -12.88
C SER A 72 20.92 17.15 -12.95
N THR A 73 21.61 16.91 -11.84
CA THR A 73 23.07 16.98 -11.75
C THR A 73 23.78 15.64 -11.98
N LEU A 74 23.04 14.54 -12.09
CA LEU A 74 23.60 13.20 -12.24
C LEU A 74 24.22 13.00 -13.62
N LYS A 75 25.40 12.38 -13.66
CA LYS A 75 25.97 11.87 -14.91
C LYS A 75 25.18 10.67 -15.41
N PRO A 76 25.23 10.34 -16.72
CA PRO A 76 24.51 9.19 -17.28
C PRO A 76 24.77 7.86 -16.54
N ASN A 77 26.00 7.62 -16.08
CA ASN A 77 26.38 6.41 -15.35
C ASN A 77 25.98 6.43 -13.85
N GLU A 78 25.57 7.59 -13.33
CA GLU A 78 25.13 7.77 -11.94
C GLU A 78 23.60 7.72 -11.82
N PHE A 79 22.88 7.97 -12.92
CA PHE A 79 21.42 8.06 -12.96
C PHE A 79 20.74 6.78 -12.48
N GLN A 80 21.04 5.64 -13.11
CA GLN A 80 20.41 4.36 -12.74
C GLN A 80 20.65 4.01 -11.26
N PRO A 81 21.91 3.99 -10.75
CA PRO A 81 22.15 3.71 -9.33
C PRO A 81 21.40 4.65 -8.38
N ALA A 82 21.27 5.93 -8.73
CA ALA A 82 20.55 6.90 -7.91
C ALA A 82 19.03 6.63 -7.89
N MET A 83 18.44 6.37 -9.05
CA MET A 83 17.00 6.06 -9.16
C MET A 83 16.64 4.78 -8.41
N GLU A 84 17.47 3.74 -8.53
CA GLU A 84 17.27 2.47 -7.82
C GLU A 84 17.44 2.64 -6.30
N GLN A 85 18.37 3.50 -5.85
CA GLN A 85 18.48 3.84 -4.42
C GLN A 85 17.24 4.57 -3.90
N LEU A 86 16.66 5.50 -4.67
CA LEU A 86 15.42 6.19 -4.29
C LEU A 86 14.25 5.21 -4.20
N GLY A 87 14.09 4.32 -5.18
CA GLY A 87 13.06 3.26 -5.16
C GLY A 87 13.24 2.28 -3.99
N LEU A 88 14.47 1.83 -3.73
CA LEU A 88 14.80 0.96 -2.61
C LEU A 88 14.45 1.61 -1.26
N SER A 89 14.73 2.91 -1.13
CA SER A 89 14.37 3.69 0.07
C SER A 89 12.86 3.67 0.28
N GLY A 90 12.08 3.90 -0.79
CA GLY A 90 10.62 3.80 -0.76
C GLY A 90 10.14 2.45 -0.23
N ASN A 91 10.65 1.35 -0.78
CA ASN A 91 10.30 -0.01 -0.33
C ASN A 91 10.67 -0.28 1.13
N TYR A 92 11.80 0.27 1.58
CA TYR A 92 12.28 0.11 2.95
C TYR A 92 11.41 0.86 3.97
N VAL A 93 10.94 2.06 3.64
CA VAL A 93 10.23 2.94 4.58
C VAL A 93 8.72 2.72 4.62
N HIS A 94 8.12 2.37 3.49
CA HIS A 94 6.67 2.54 3.26
C HIS A 94 5.83 1.79 4.29
N GLY A 95 6.12 0.50 4.52
CA GLY A 95 5.39 -0.30 5.49
C GLY A 95 5.46 0.22 6.93
N THR A 96 6.60 0.80 7.35
CA THR A 96 6.75 1.38 8.69
C THR A 96 5.91 2.65 8.83
N HIS A 97 5.89 3.48 7.79
CA HIS A 97 5.10 4.70 7.74
C HIS A 97 3.60 4.41 7.81
N VAL A 98 3.14 3.46 6.99
CA VAL A 98 1.76 2.96 6.99
C VAL A 98 1.38 2.39 8.37
N ALA A 99 2.21 1.54 8.96
CA ALA A 99 1.96 0.95 10.28
C ALA A 99 1.83 2.01 11.39
N GLY A 100 2.61 3.09 11.30
CA GLY A 100 2.51 4.21 12.24
C GLY A 100 1.18 4.94 12.18
N ILE A 101 0.62 5.12 10.97
CA ILE A 101 -0.71 5.71 10.78
C ILE A 101 -1.78 4.75 11.32
N THR A 102 -1.67 3.46 10.99
CA THR A 102 -2.61 2.43 11.49
C THR A 102 -2.64 2.35 13.01
N ALA A 103 -1.51 2.56 13.69
CA ALA A 103 -1.42 2.51 15.15
C ALA A 103 -1.65 3.86 15.86
N ALA A 104 -1.79 4.95 15.12
CA ALA A 104 -1.88 6.29 15.69
C ALA A 104 -3.04 6.42 16.70
N GLY A 105 -2.70 6.87 17.92
CA GLY A 105 -3.67 7.05 19.00
C GLY A 105 -4.38 5.77 19.47
N ASN A 106 -3.87 4.58 19.12
CA ASN A 106 -4.40 3.30 19.57
C ASN A 106 -3.29 2.47 20.22
N PRO A 107 -3.05 2.60 21.55
CA PRO A 107 -2.00 1.85 22.24
C PRO A 107 -2.28 0.34 22.32
N TRP A 108 -3.53 -0.07 22.11
CA TRP A 108 -4.00 -1.46 22.26
C TRP A 108 -4.05 -2.24 20.94
N VAL A 109 -3.83 -1.57 19.80
CA VAL A 109 -3.78 -2.27 18.52
C VAL A 109 -2.69 -3.34 18.53
N ARG A 110 -2.97 -4.48 17.91
CA ARG A 110 -1.99 -5.54 17.67
C ARG A 110 -1.69 -5.59 16.18
N LEU A 111 -0.42 -5.47 15.84
CA LEU A 111 0.08 -5.40 14.46
C LEU A 111 0.76 -6.73 14.11
N LEU A 112 0.29 -7.35 13.03
CA LEU A 112 0.98 -8.47 12.38
C LEU A 112 1.71 -7.96 11.16
N THR A 113 2.95 -8.41 10.93
CA THR A 113 3.74 -7.98 9.78
C THR A 113 3.51 -8.92 8.59
N ALA A 114 3.11 -8.34 7.46
CA ALA A 114 2.96 -9.02 6.19
C ALA A 114 3.74 -8.26 5.11
N ARG A 115 4.92 -8.75 4.72
CA ARG A 115 5.82 -8.03 3.80
C ARG A 115 5.72 -8.56 2.39
N ILE A 116 5.11 -7.75 1.52
CA ILE A 116 5.23 -7.86 0.07
C ILE A 116 6.46 -7.08 -0.42
N SER A 117 7.20 -7.64 -1.37
CA SER A 117 8.42 -7.04 -1.91
C SER A 117 8.17 -6.61 -3.35
N PHE A 118 8.45 -5.35 -3.65
CA PHE A 118 8.41 -4.81 -5.00
C PHE A 118 9.83 -4.67 -5.55
N ASP A 119 10.00 -4.88 -6.84
CA ASP A 119 11.27 -4.57 -7.48
C ASP A 119 11.49 -3.05 -7.48
N TYR A 120 12.74 -2.64 -7.27
CA TYR A 120 13.18 -1.25 -7.27
C TYR A 120 14.17 -0.96 -8.40
N LYS A 121 14.57 -1.99 -9.15
CA LYS A 121 15.48 -1.87 -10.29
C LYS A 121 14.76 -1.25 -11.48
N LEU A 122 15.50 -0.50 -12.30
CA LEU A 122 14.93 0.03 -13.55
C LEU A 122 14.63 -1.09 -14.56
N GLN A 123 15.48 -2.12 -14.56
CA GLN A 123 15.28 -3.36 -15.29
C GLN A 123 14.64 -4.40 -14.35
N PRO A 124 13.44 -4.92 -14.67
CA PRO A 124 12.80 -5.93 -13.84
C PRO A 124 13.66 -7.18 -13.67
N ASP A 125 13.82 -7.64 -12.43
CA ASP A 125 14.52 -8.87 -12.06
C ASP A 125 13.88 -9.53 -10.81
N PRO A 126 13.12 -10.64 -10.98
CA PRO A 126 12.96 -11.40 -12.22
C PRO A 126 12.03 -10.71 -13.23
N CYS A 127 12.26 -10.97 -14.51
CA CYS A 127 11.33 -10.56 -15.57
C CYS A 127 9.96 -11.23 -15.42
N PRO A 128 8.85 -10.55 -15.82
CA PRO A 128 7.52 -11.13 -15.77
C PRO A 128 7.43 -12.42 -16.56
N SER A 129 6.79 -13.43 -15.98
CA SER A 129 6.59 -14.74 -16.60
C SER A 129 5.31 -15.39 -16.06
N LEU A 130 4.81 -16.39 -16.76
CA LEU A 130 3.65 -17.17 -16.32
C LEU A 130 3.94 -17.82 -14.96
N GLU A 131 5.13 -18.39 -14.79
CA GLU A 131 5.55 -19.02 -13.55
C GLU A 131 5.56 -18.03 -12.37
N LEU A 132 6.04 -16.80 -12.61
CA LEU A 132 6.04 -15.75 -11.59
C LEU A 132 4.61 -15.36 -11.19
N ALA A 133 3.71 -15.18 -12.17
CA ALA A 133 2.30 -14.85 -11.92
C ALA A 133 1.56 -15.98 -11.17
N GLU A 134 1.81 -17.25 -11.53
CA GLU A 134 1.23 -18.39 -10.82
C GLU A 134 1.77 -18.52 -9.39
N ARG A 135 3.02 -18.11 -9.16
CA ARG A 135 3.62 -18.11 -7.83
C ARG A 135 3.10 -16.96 -6.97
N GLY A 136 2.95 -15.76 -7.53
CA GLY A 136 2.31 -14.62 -6.86
C GLY A 136 0.87 -14.94 -6.47
N ALA A 137 0.11 -15.58 -7.37
CA ALA A 137 -1.24 -16.06 -7.08
C ALA A 137 -1.30 -17.01 -5.86
N LYS A 138 -0.33 -17.92 -5.71
CA LYS A 138 -0.21 -18.80 -4.54
C LYS A 138 0.21 -18.03 -3.28
N ALA A 139 1.09 -17.04 -3.42
CA ALA A 139 1.49 -16.18 -2.31
C ALA A 139 0.30 -15.38 -1.75
N HIS A 140 -0.58 -14.86 -2.61
CA HIS A 140 -1.82 -14.17 -2.18
C HIS A 140 -2.69 -15.03 -1.27
N GLN A 141 -2.93 -16.30 -1.62
CA GLN A 141 -3.66 -17.22 -0.73
C GLN A 141 -2.89 -17.47 0.58
N SER A 142 -1.57 -17.63 0.50
CA SER A 142 -0.72 -17.87 1.67
C SER A 142 -0.78 -16.71 2.68
N TYR A 143 -0.83 -15.46 2.22
CA TYR A 143 -1.05 -14.30 3.09
C TYR A 143 -2.39 -14.41 3.82
N VAL A 144 -3.48 -14.68 3.10
CA VAL A 144 -4.82 -14.76 3.71
C VAL A 144 -4.93 -15.93 4.68
N ASP A 145 -4.38 -17.10 4.35
CA ASP A 145 -4.34 -18.25 5.25
C ASP A 145 -3.59 -17.91 6.55
N TYR A 146 -2.49 -17.16 6.44
CA TYR A 146 -1.74 -16.67 7.58
C TYR A 146 -2.54 -15.67 8.42
N PHE A 147 -3.26 -14.75 7.78
CA PHE A 147 -4.14 -13.79 8.46
C PHE A 147 -5.24 -14.50 9.25
N LYS A 148 -5.87 -15.52 8.66
CA LYS A 148 -6.88 -16.35 9.33
C LYS A 148 -6.29 -17.09 10.53
N LYS A 149 -5.13 -17.73 10.36
CA LYS A 149 -4.42 -18.43 11.44
C LYS A 149 -4.14 -17.53 12.64
N HIS A 150 -3.82 -16.25 12.38
CA HIS A 150 -3.52 -15.25 13.41
C HIS A 150 -4.71 -14.37 13.79
N GLN A 151 -5.93 -14.72 13.34
CA GLN A 151 -7.18 -14.02 13.68
C GLN A 151 -7.12 -12.51 13.38
N VAL A 152 -6.44 -12.13 12.31
CA VAL A 152 -6.39 -10.75 11.84
C VAL A 152 -7.81 -10.31 11.49
N ARG A 153 -8.22 -9.13 11.95
CA ARG A 153 -9.57 -8.59 11.70
C ARG A 153 -9.61 -7.50 10.62
N VAL A 154 -8.50 -6.80 10.43
CA VAL A 154 -8.36 -5.71 9.46
C VAL A 154 -7.01 -5.84 8.76
N VAL A 155 -7.00 -5.77 7.43
CA VAL A 155 -5.79 -5.77 6.59
C VAL A 155 -5.76 -4.47 5.79
N ASN A 156 -4.71 -3.68 5.97
CA ASN A 156 -4.45 -2.51 5.14
C ASN A 156 -3.55 -2.89 3.95
N MET A 157 -3.93 -2.47 2.75
CA MET A 157 -3.24 -2.72 1.49
C MET A 157 -2.97 -1.39 0.79
N SER A 158 -1.82 -0.81 1.11
CA SER A 158 -1.34 0.44 0.52
C SER A 158 -0.42 0.15 -0.68
N TRP A 159 -0.89 -0.66 -1.63
CA TRP A 159 -0.17 -1.04 -2.84
C TRP A 159 -1.16 -1.22 -3.99
N GLY A 160 -0.68 -1.20 -5.22
CA GLY A 160 -1.51 -1.39 -6.40
C GLY A 160 -0.72 -1.91 -7.59
N GLY A 161 -1.43 -2.40 -8.59
CA GLY A 161 -0.86 -2.77 -9.89
C GLY A 161 -1.95 -2.82 -10.96
N SER A 162 -1.55 -2.66 -12.21
CA SER A 162 -2.43 -2.64 -13.38
C SER A 162 -1.87 -3.50 -14.50
N VAL A 163 -2.70 -3.77 -15.51
CA VAL A 163 -2.27 -4.45 -16.74
C VAL A 163 -1.17 -3.66 -17.43
N LYS A 164 -1.24 -2.32 -17.38
CA LYS A 164 -0.26 -1.42 -17.97
C LYS A 164 1.12 -1.60 -17.34
N ASP A 165 1.18 -1.72 -16.01
CA ASP A 165 2.46 -1.96 -15.31
C ASP A 165 3.11 -3.28 -15.76
N GLY A 166 2.29 -4.31 -15.97
CA GLY A 166 2.73 -5.60 -16.52
C GLY A 166 3.23 -5.50 -17.96
N GLU A 167 2.56 -4.72 -18.80
CA GLU A 167 2.98 -4.46 -20.18
C GLU A 167 4.32 -3.72 -20.23
N GLU A 168 4.50 -2.66 -19.43
CA GLU A 168 5.76 -1.91 -19.33
C GLU A 168 6.91 -2.78 -18.81
N ALA A 169 6.65 -3.67 -17.85
CA ALA A 169 7.66 -4.59 -17.33
C ALA A 169 8.07 -5.64 -18.38
N LEU A 170 7.12 -6.16 -19.16
CA LEU A 170 7.40 -7.08 -20.27
C LEU A 170 8.24 -6.39 -21.36
N GLU A 171 7.92 -5.13 -21.68
CA GLU A 171 8.68 -4.32 -22.64
C GLU A 171 10.13 -4.18 -22.24
N LYS A 172 10.40 -3.77 -20.99
CA LYS A 172 11.76 -3.64 -20.46
C LYS A 172 12.53 -4.95 -20.51
N CYS A 173 11.85 -6.08 -20.39
CA CYS A 173 12.43 -7.41 -20.51
C CYS A 173 12.57 -7.93 -21.96
N GLY A 174 12.14 -7.17 -22.96
CA GLY A 174 12.13 -7.62 -24.35
C GLY A 174 11.17 -8.78 -24.62
N ILE A 175 10.17 -8.98 -23.76
CA ILE A 175 9.18 -10.06 -23.85
C ILE A 175 7.93 -9.54 -24.59
N GLY A 176 7.41 -10.34 -25.52
CA GLY A 176 6.31 -9.91 -26.39
C GLY A 176 6.81 -8.98 -27.49
N LYS A 177 7.35 -9.57 -28.57
CA LYS A 177 8.02 -8.86 -29.68
C LYS A 177 7.14 -7.84 -30.40
N THR A 178 5.82 -8.00 -30.36
CA THR A 178 4.85 -7.03 -30.87
C THR A 178 4.00 -6.50 -29.71
N VAL A 179 3.42 -5.31 -29.90
CA VAL A 179 2.52 -4.69 -28.90
C VAL A 179 1.36 -5.63 -28.57
N GLU A 180 0.75 -6.27 -29.57
CA GLU A 180 -0.38 -7.18 -29.38
C GLU A 180 0.02 -8.42 -28.58
N ALA A 181 1.20 -9.00 -28.87
CA ALA A 181 1.71 -10.14 -28.12
C ALA A 181 2.00 -9.77 -26.66
N ARG A 182 2.56 -8.58 -26.42
CA ARG A 182 2.87 -8.06 -25.09
C ARG A 182 1.61 -7.79 -24.28
N GLN A 183 0.63 -7.11 -24.86
CA GLN A 183 -0.67 -6.85 -24.26
C GLN A 183 -1.40 -8.14 -23.87
N LYS A 184 -1.36 -9.16 -24.75
CA LYS A 184 -1.95 -10.47 -24.47
C LYS A 184 -1.26 -11.16 -23.28
N LEU A 185 0.07 -11.11 -23.20
CA LEU A 185 0.82 -11.67 -22.07
C LEU A 185 0.53 -10.91 -20.78
N ALA A 186 0.61 -9.58 -20.80
CA ALA A 186 0.31 -8.72 -19.65
C ALA A 186 -1.08 -9.01 -19.09
N ARG A 187 -2.10 -9.06 -19.97
CA ARG A 187 -3.46 -9.42 -19.61
C ARG A 187 -3.54 -10.80 -18.99
N THR A 188 -2.87 -11.79 -19.57
CA THR A 188 -2.89 -13.17 -19.05
C THR A 188 -2.35 -13.24 -17.62
N TYR A 189 -1.20 -12.61 -17.36
CA TYR A 189 -0.55 -12.62 -16.05
C TYR A 189 -1.38 -11.84 -15.02
N PHE A 190 -1.87 -10.67 -15.42
CA PHE A 190 -2.72 -9.84 -14.58
C PHE A 190 -4.02 -10.55 -14.16
N GLU A 191 -4.69 -11.27 -15.07
CA GLU A 191 -5.91 -12.00 -14.74
C GLU A 191 -5.68 -13.17 -13.77
N ILE A 192 -4.49 -13.79 -13.80
CA ILE A 192 -4.09 -14.82 -12.83
C ILE A 192 -4.04 -14.21 -11.42
N GLU A 193 -3.34 -13.09 -11.27
CA GLU A 193 -3.19 -12.39 -9.98
C GLU A 193 -4.53 -11.84 -9.47
N LYS A 194 -5.29 -11.18 -10.35
CA LYS A 194 -6.62 -10.61 -10.01
C LYS A 194 -7.57 -11.68 -9.50
N LYS A 195 -7.69 -12.81 -10.21
CA LYS A 195 -8.56 -13.92 -9.79
C LYS A 195 -8.09 -14.54 -8.48
N ALA A 196 -6.77 -14.65 -8.28
CA ALA A 196 -6.20 -15.18 -7.05
C ALA A 196 -6.49 -14.27 -5.86
N LEU A 197 -6.31 -12.95 -5.99
CA LEU A 197 -6.66 -11.97 -4.96
C LEU A 197 -8.16 -12.02 -4.63
N GLN A 198 -9.02 -11.99 -5.65
CA GLN A 198 -10.47 -12.09 -5.46
C GLN A 198 -10.85 -13.35 -4.67
N LYS A 199 -10.33 -14.51 -5.08
CA LYS A 199 -10.56 -15.78 -4.40
C LYS A 199 -10.04 -15.77 -2.97
N ALA A 200 -8.82 -15.29 -2.76
CA ALA A 200 -8.18 -15.26 -1.45
C ALA A 200 -8.99 -14.37 -0.49
N PHE A 201 -9.33 -13.13 -0.88
CA PHE A 201 -10.11 -12.21 -0.05
C PHE A 201 -11.52 -12.72 0.24
N ALA A 202 -12.18 -13.35 -0.74
CA ALA A 202 -13.50 -13.97 -0.56
C ALA A 202 -13.46 -15.18 0.39
N SER A 203 -12.32 -15.86 0.52
CA SER A 203 -12.13 -17.02 1.42
C SER A 203 -12.02 -16.65 2.92
N ALA A 204 -12.03 -15.34 3.22
CA ALA A 204 -11.90 -14.77 4.55
C ALA A 204 -12.97 -13.68 4.83
N PRO A 205 -14.27 -14.02 4.78
CA PRO A 205 -15.36 -13.05 4.96
C PRO A 205 -15.37 -12.37 6.34
N GLU A 206 -14.64 -12.90 7.32
CA GLU A 206 -14.44 -12.36 8.66
C GLU A 206 -13.37 -11.26 8.74
N ILE A 207 -12.54 -11.12 7.70
CA ILE A 207 -11.45 -10.14 7.61
C ILE A 207 -11.93 -8.96 6.76
N LEU A 208 -11.78 -7.74 7.30
CA LEU A 208 -11.97 -6.51 6.54
C LEU A 208 -10.68 -6.14 5.79
N PHE A 209 -10.75 -6.11 4.47
CA PHE A 209 -9.66 -5.65 3.60
C PHE A 209 -9.87 -4.18 3.23
N ILE A 210 -8.86 -3.35 3.44
CA ILE A 210 -8.88 -1.91 3.12
C ILE A 210 -7.77 -1.64 2.12
N THR A 211 -8.11 -1.10 0.97
CA THR A 211 -7.16 -0.81 -0.12
C THR A 211 -7.06 0.68 -0.41
N ALA A 212 -5.87 1.15 -0.73
CA ALA A 212 -5.67 2.46 -1.33
C ALA A 212 -6.27 2.51 -2.75
N ALA A 213 -6.81 3.66 -3.17
CA ALA A 213 -7.41 3.81 -4.50
C ALA A 213 -6.38 3.80 -5.65
N GLY A 214 -5.21 4.39 -5.44
CA GLY A 214 -4.20 4.62 -6.47
C GLY A 214 -3.73 6.09 -6.48
N ASN A 215 -2.58 6.35 -7.10
CA ASN A 215 -1.94 7.67 -7.13
C ASN A 215 -1.77 8.20 -8.56
N SER A 216 -2.67 7.82 -9.47
CA SER A 216 -2.54 8.11 -10.90
C SER A 216 -3.54 9.14 -11.42
N ASN A 217 -4.32 9.78 -10.54
CA ASN A 217 -5.42 10.68 -10.91
C ASN A 217 -6.29 10.10 -12.03
N SER A 218 -6.67 8.83 -11.87
CA SER A 218 -7.37 8.04 -12.87
C SER A 218 -8.51 7.24 -12.25
N ASP A 219 -9.47 6.80 -13.06
CA ASP A 219 -10.52 5.91 -12.58
C ASP A 219 -9.94 4.50 -12.33
N SER A 220 -10.00 4.08 -11.06
CA SER A 220 -9.43 2.84 -10.56
C SER A 220 -10.11 1.61 -11.16
N SER A 221 -11.38 1.71 -11.49
CA SER A 221 -12.20 0.64 -12.07
C SER A 221 -11.95 0.52 -13.56
N PHE A 222 -11.89 1.67 -14.26
CA PHE A 222 -11.59 1.71 -15.69
C PHE A 222 -10.17 1.23 -15.99
N GLY A 223 -9.18 1.63 -15.18
CA GLY A 223 -7.79 1.17 -15.32
C GLY A 223 -7.54 -0.25 -14.77
N GLU A 224 -8.57 -0.89 -14.22
CA GLU A 224 -8.50 -2.22 -13.60
C GLU A 224 -7.37 -2.36 -12.57
N PHE A 225 -7.17 -1.37 -11.71
CA PHE A 225 -6.11 -1.45 -10.71
C PHE A 225 -6.45 -2.52 -9.65
N ILE A 226 -5.55 -3.43 -9.31
CA ILE A 226 -5.73 -4.38 -8.19
C ILE A 226 -4.94 -3.91 -6.97
N PRO A 227 -5.50 -3.99 -5.75
CA PRO A 227 -6.81 -4.55 -5.44
C PRO A 227 -7.98 -3.53 -5.52
N SER A 228 -7.73 -2.26 -5.86
CA SER A 228 -8.73 -1.18 -5.75
C SER A 228 -9.96 -1.31 -6.65
N SER A 229 -9.87 -2.05 -7.76
CA SER A 229 -10.98 -2.39 -8.66
C SER A 229 -11.78 -3.63 -8.24
N ILE A 230 -11.30 -4.39 -7.25
CA ILE A 230 -11.99 -5.59 -6.77
C ILE A 230 -13.15 -5.16 -5.86
N VAL A 231 -14.35 -5.67 -6.17
CA VAL A 231 -15.55 -5.44 -5.35
C VAL A 231 -15.90 -6.71 -4.58
N LEU A 232 -15.82 -6.65 -3.25
CA LEU A 232 -16.22 -7.73 -2.34
C LEU A 232 -16.93 -7.15 -1.11
N PRO A 233 -17.85 -7.89 -0.46
CA PRO A 233 -18.57 -7.39 0.72
C PRO A 233 -17.68 -7.00 1.90
N ASN A 234 -16.47 -7.56 1.98
CA ASN A 234 -15.48 -7.34 3.03
C ASN A 234 -14.27 -6.52 2.55
N LEU A 235 -14.39 -5.78 1.43
CA LEU A 235 -13.34 -4.92 0.88
C LEU A 235 -13.82 -3.47 0.76
N LEU A 236 -12.98 -2.52 1.19
CA LEU A 236 -13.25 -1.09 1.11
C LEU A 236 -12.05 -0.35 0.49
N THR A 237 -12.31 0.43 -0.56
CA THR A 237 -11.30 1.27 -1.25
C THR A 237 -11.34 2.71 -0.75
N VAL A 238 -10.16 3.30 -0.52
CA VAL A 238 -9.97 4.61 0.12
C VAL A 238 -9.25 5.59 -0.80
N GLY A 239 -9.91 6.72 -1.08
CA GLY A 239 -9.33 7.88 -1.76
C GLY A 239 -8.60 8.82 -0.79
N ALA A 240 -7.76 9.70 -1.33
CA ALA A 240 -6.99 10.67 -0.54
C ALA A 240 -7.56 12.07 -0.64
N VAL A 241 -7.67 12.71 0.52
CA VAL A 241 -7.89 14.15 0.67
C VAL A 241 -6.77 14.75 1.51
N ASP A 242 -6.67 16.07 1.56
CA ASP A 242 -5.87 16.77 2.56
C ASP A 242 -6.62 16.94 3.91
N LYS A 243 -6.03 17.71 4.83
CA LYS A 243 -6.63 18.00 6.14
C LYS A 243 -7.87 18.91 6.07
N ALA A 244 -8.03 19.69 5.02
CA ALA A 244 -9.22 20.52 4.78
C ALA A 244 -10.37 19.71 4.17
N GLY A 245 -10.09 18.48 3.69
CA GLY A 245 -11.05 17.65 2.97
C GLY A 245 -11.02 17.88 1.46
N ASP A 246 -10.02 18.62 0.97
CA ASP A 246 -9.82 18.84 -0.46
C ASP A 246 -9.16 17.65 -1.13
N GLU A 247 -9.58 17.39 -2.36
CA GLU A 247 -9.12 16.24 -3.14
C GLU A 247 -7.61 16.33 -3.36
N ALA A 248 -6.87 15.28 -3.00
CA ALA A 248 -5.45 15.26 -3.26
C ALA A 248 -5.19 15.11 -4.77
N PRO A 249 -4.26 15.88 -5.38
CA PRO A 249 -4.14 15.97 -6.84
C PRO A 249 -3.77 14.65 -7.54
N PHE A 250 -3.24 13.68 -6.79
CA PHE A 250 -2.84 12.37 -7.27
C PHE A 250 -3.94 11.30 -7.09
N THR A 251 -4.99 11.54 -6.30
CA THR A 251 -5.89 10.46 -5.88
C THR A 251 -6.61 9.86 -7.09
N SER A 252 -6.53 8.53 -7.23
CA SER A 252 -7.41 7.82 -8.14
C SER A 252 -8.84 7.82 -7.61
N TYR A 253 -9.81 7.80 -8.52
CA TYR A 253 -11.25 7.92 -8.25
C TYR A 253 -12.00 6.74 -8.89
N GLY A 254 -13.33 6.82 -8.96
CA GLY A 254 -14.18 5.83 -9.62
C GLY A 254 -15.20 5.19 -8.66
N PRO A 255 -16.14 4.38 -9.19
CA PRO A 255 -17.27 3.84 -8.42
C PRO A 255 -16.87 2.87 -7.30
N THR A 256 -15.65 2.36 -7.32
CA THR A 256 -15.11 1.48 -6.28
C THR A 256 -14.61 2.24 -5.05
N VAL A 257 -14.32 3.54 -5.16
CA VAL A 257 -13.85 4.36 -4.03
C VAL A 257 -15.02 4.70 -3.13
N VAL A 258 -14.99 4.20 -1.88
CA VAL A 258 -16.15 4.28 -0.97
C VAL A 258 -16.06 5.48 -0.05
N VAL A 259 -14.87 5.78 0.47
CA VAL A 259 -14.62 6.88 1.42
C VAL A 259 -13.25 7.50 1.16
N HIS A 260 -13.04 8.66 1.75
CA HIS A 260 -11.82 9.46 1.66
C HIS A 260 -11.28 9.72 3.06
N ALA A 261 -9.95 9.70 3.17
CA ALA A 261 -9.24 10.04 4.40
C ALA A 261 -8.00 10.87 4.08
N ASN A 262 -7.43 11.50 5.11
CA ASN A 262 -6.24 12.32 4.92
C ASN A 262 -5.08 11.47 4.37
N GLY A 263 -4.61 11.82 3.18
CA GLY A 263 -3.48 11.21 2.48
C GLY A 263 -2.45 12.23 2.03
N TYR A 264 -2.54 13.50 2.44
CA TYR A 264 -1.62 14.56 2.04
C TYR A 264 -0.76 14.99 3.24
N GLN A 265 0.58 14.89 3.11
CA GLN A 265 1.55 15.22 4.16
C GLN A 265 1.20 14.59 5.53
N VAL A 266 0.90 13.29 5.53
CA VAL A 266 0.54 12.55 6.73
C VAL A 266 1.80 12.18 7.51
N ASP A 267 1.92 12.71 8.71
CA ASP A 267 3.08 12.50 9.58
C ASP A 267 3.07 11.10 10.22
N SER A 268 4.16 10.35 10.02
CA SER A 268 4.33 9.01 10.60
C SER A 268 5.82 8.63 10.66
N PHE A 269 6.10 7.41 11.13
CA PHE A 269 7.46 6.93 11.40
C PHE A 269 8.17 6.39 10.16
N LEU A 270 9.48 6.62 10.10
CA LEU A 270 10.41 5.84 9.28
C LEU A 270 11.08 4.75 10.12
N PRO A 271 11.64 3.69 9.50
CA PRO A 271 12.53 2.77 10.21
C PRO A 271 13.64 3.55 10.95
N GLY A 272 13.88 3.19 12.22
CA GLY A 272 14.79 3.94 13.10
C GLY A 272 14.11 4.99 13.98
N GLY A 273 12.88 5.41 13.62
CA GLY A 273 11.99 6.19 14.48
C GLY A 273 11.96 7.70 14.26
N SER A 274 12.68 8.20 13.26
CA SER A 274 12.42 9.55 12.73
C SER A 274 11.00 9.63 12.16
N ARG A 275 10.48 10.85 12.01
CA ARG A 275 9.14 11.10 11.49
C ARG A 275 9.20 11.95 10.23
N VAL A 276 8.26 11.72 9.32
CA VAL A 276 8.13 12.48 8.08
C VAL A 276 6.69 12.49 7.59
N GLY A 277 6.29 13.61 6.97
CA GLY A 277 5.02 13.74 6.25
C GLY A 277 5.14 13.20 4.84
N LEU A 278 4.48 12.08 4.54
CA LEU A 278 4.37 11.52 3.18
C LEU A 278 2.95 11.71 2.63
N SER A 279 2.86 11.69 1.30
CA SER A 279 1.60 11.85 0.57
C SER A 279 1.30 10.64 -0.30
N GLY A 280 0.02 10.27 -0.38
CA GLY A 280 -0.47 9.15 -1.18
C GLY A 280 -1.78 8.59 -0.63
N THR A 281 -2.56 7.92 -1.48
CA THR A 281 -3.67 7.07 -1.03
C THR A 281 -3.19 5.94 -0.10
N SER A 282 -1.90 5.59 -0.22
CA SER A 282 -1.16 4.75 0.72
C SER A 282 -1.19 5.26 2.17
N MET A 283 -1.32 6.56 2.39
CA MET A 283 -1.41 7.20 3.72
C MET A 283 -2.87 7.45 4.12
N ALA A 284 -3.81 7.51 3.17
CA ALA A 284 -5.24 7.59 3.44
C ALA A 284 -5.82 6.27 3.94
N ALA A 285 -5.54 5.16 3.26
CA ALA A 285 -6.01 3.82 3.63
C ALA A 285 -5.76 3.44 5.11
N PRO A 286 -4.55 3.63 5.69
CA PRO A 286 -4.30 3.28 7.07
C PRO A 286 -5.04 4.13 8.10
N ASN A 287 -5.52 5.34 7.75
CA ASN A 287 -6.42 6.11 8.61
C ASN A 287 -7.79 5.41 8.75
N VAL A 288 -8.30 4.83 7.66
CA VAL A 288 -9.53 4.04 7.69
C VAL A 288 -9.32 2.71 8.42
N ALA A 289 -8.17 2.07 8.24
CA ALA A 289 -7.81 0.86 8.99
C ALA A 289 -7.71 1.12 10.51
N ASN A 290 -7.17 2.27 10.91
CA ASN A 290 -7.17 2.71 12.30
C ASN A 290 -8.59 2.86 12.86
N LEU A 291 -9.49 3.52 12.12
CA LEU A 291 -10.89 3.67 12.52
C LEU A 291 -11.60 2.32 12.63
N ALA A 292 -11.44 1.45 11.62
CA ALA A 292 -12.02 0.11 11.65
C ALA A 292 -11.54 -0.71 12.85
N ALA A 293 -10.25 -0.66 13.18
CA ALA A 293 -9.70 -1.33 14.36
C ALA A 293 -10.30 -0.80 15.67
N LYS A 294 -10.55 0.51 15.79
CA LYS A 294 -11.21 1.11 16.95
C LYS A 294 -12.67 0.68 17.08
N LEU A 295 -13.42 0.64 15.97
CA LEU A 295 -14.80 0.14 15.94
C LEU A 295 -14.87 -1.31 16.42
N LEU A 296 -13.96 -2.15 15.95
CA LEU A 296 -13.87 -3.56 16.34
C LEU A 296 -13.41 -3.76 17.80
N ALA A 297 -12.56 -2.86 18.32
CA ALA A 297 -12.19 -2.88 19.73
C ALA A 297 -13.38 -2.53 20.64
N ALA A 298 -14.20 -1.55 20.23
CA ALA A 298 -15.41 -1.16 20.97
C ALA A 298 -16.53 -2.20 20.87
N LYS A 299 -16.73 -2.80 19.68
CA LYS A 299 -17.77 -3.80 19.43
C LYS A 299 -17.22 -4.99 18.63
N PRO A 300 -16.59 -5.98 19.31
CA PRO A 300 -15.87 -7.09 18.65
C PRO A 300 -16.72 -8.00 17.74
N ALA A 301 -18.04 -8.03 17.97
CA ALA A 301 -19.00 -8.84 17.22
C ALA A 301 -19.33 -8.28 15.82
N LEU A 302 -18.89 -7.05 15.49
CA LEU A 302 -19.13 -6.47 14.18
C LEU A 302 -18.47 -7.29 13.07
N LYS A 303 -19.24 -7.56 12.02
CA LYS A 303 -18.77 -8.15 10.76
C LYS A 303 -18.14 -7.07 9.87
N PRO A 304 -17.21 -7.42 8.97
CA PRO A 304 -16.63 -6.46 8.02
C PRO A 304 -17.65 -5.59 7.28
N THR A 305 -18.77 -6.18 6.83
CA THR A 305 -19.85 -5.46 6.15
C THR A 305 -20.50 -4.37 7.03
N GLU A 306 -20.64 -4.65 8.33
CA GLU A 306 -21.21 -3.70 9.30
C GLU A 306 -20.22 -2.59 9.62
N VAL A 307 -18.93 -2.91 9.74
CA VAL A 307 -17.86 -1.91 9.91
C VAL A 307 -17.82 -0.96 8.70
N ILE A 308 -17.87 -1.50 7.48
CA ILE A 308 -17.94 -0.72 6.24
C ILE A 308 -19.17 0.20 6.25
N ALA A 309 -20.34 -0.34 6.59
CA ALA A 309 -21.58 0.44 6.64
C ALA A 309 -21.47 1.58 7.66
N ILE A 310 -20.97 1.32 8.87
CA ILE A 310 -20.78 2.37 9.90
C ILE A 310 -19.85 3.46 9.38
N ILE A 311 -18.68 3.10 8.82
CA ILE A 311 -17.71 4.07 8.30
C ILE A 311 -18.33 4.93 7.19
N ARG A 312 -19.02 4.30 6.23
CA ARG A 312 -19.64 4.99 5.09
C ARG A 312 -20.82 5.87 5.51
N ASP A 313 -21.71 5.35 6.35
CA ASP A 313 -22.99 6.01 6.68
C ASP A 313 -22.82 7.14 7.71
N THR A 314 -21.67 7.19 8.39
CA THR A 314 -21.31 8.29 9.31
C THR A 314 -20.34 9.31 8.71
N ALA A 315 -19.82 9.04 7.51
CA ALA A 315 -18.95 9.95 6.78
C ALA A 315 -19.67 11.24 6.35
N ASP A 316 -18.90 12.32 6.24
CA ASP A 316 -19.38 13.61 5.77
C ASP A 316 -19.23 13.71 4.25
N LYS A 317 -20.35 13.93 3.54
CA LYS A 317 -20.31 14.18 2.10
C LYS A 317 -19.99 15.64 1.83
N THR A 318 -19.09 15.89 0.90
CA THR A 318 -18.78 17.25 0.45
C THR A 318 -19.94 17.84 -0.34
N THR A 319 -20.04 19.17 -0.39
CA THR A 319 -21.13 19.90 -1.07
C THR A 319 -21.24 19.55 -2.56
N ASP A 320 -20.11 19.28 -3.22
CA ASP A 320 -20.06 18.84 -4.62
C ASP A 320 -20.40 17.36 -4.83
N GLY A 321 -20.65 16.60 -3.75
CA GLY A 321 -21.01 15.19 -3.77
C GLY A 321 -19.88 14.25 -4.22
N ARG A 322 -18.68 14.77 -4.53
CA ARG A 322 -17.58 13.98 -5.08
C ARG A 322 -16.83 13.18 -4.02
N ARG A 323 -16.81 13.66 -2.78
CA ARG A 323 -16.01 13.08 -1.70
C ARG A 323 -16.88 12.69 -0.51
N THR A 324 -16.49 11.62 0.15
CA THR A 324 -17.13 11.07 1.35
C THR A 324 -16.08 10.93 2.44
N LEU A 325 -15.94 11.95 3.28
CA LEU A 325 -14.87 12.10 4.26
C LEU A 325 -15.17 11.25 5.51
N ILE A 326 -14.26 10.36 5.91
CA ILE A 326 -14.47 9.59 7.15
C ILE A 326 -14.66 10.53 8.35
N ASN A 327 -15.60 10.20 9.24
CA ASN A 327 -15.81 10.93 10.49
C ASN A 327 -15.64 9.98 11.69
N PRO A 328 -14.41 9.86 12.23
CA PRO A 328 -14.14 8.97 13.35
C PRO A 328 -15.04 9.20 14.56
N THR A 329 -15.38 10.45 14.87
CA THR A 329 -16.23 10.79 16.02
C THR A 329 -17.65 10.25 15.84
N LYS A 330 -18.28 10.52 14.69
CA LYS A 330 -19.62 10.00 14.38
C LYS A 330 -19.64 8.47 14.27
N ALA A 331 -18.61 7.88 13.68
CA ALA A 331 -18.47 6.43 13.58
C ALA A 331 -18.38 5.76 14.96
N MET A 332 -17.52 6.27 15.85
CA MET A 332 -17.37 5.71 17.21
C MET A 332 -18.64 5.87 18.05
N ALA A 333 -19.38 6.98 17.90
CA ALA A 333 -20.66 7.19 18.57
C ALA A 333 -21.75 6.17 18.17
N ARG A 334 -21.58 5.41 17.09
CA ARG A 334 -22.52 4.32 16.70
C ARG A 334 -22.27 3.00 17.43
N VAL A 335 -21.13 2.85 18.11
CA VAL A 335 -20.70 1.58 18.74
C VAL A 335 -20.39 1.71 20.22
N MET A 336 -20.48 2.91 20.78
CA MET A 336 -20.44 3.21 22.21
C MET A 336 -21.87 3.28 22.76
#